data_AF-A0A3D2GL59-F1
#
_entry.id   AF-A0A3D2GL59-F1
#
_cell.length_a   1.000
_cell.length_b   1.000
_cell.length_c   1.000
_cell.angle_alpha   90.00
_cell.angle_beta   90.00
_cell.angle_gamma   90.00
#
_symmetry.space_group_name_H-M   'P 1'
#
loop_
_entity.id
_entity.type
_entity.pdbx_description
1 polymer ?
#
loop_
_entity_poly.entity_id
_entity_poly.type
_entity_poly.pdbx_seq_one_letter_code
_entity_poly.pdbx_strand_id
1 'polypeptide(L)' 'MIKTRKPLAVYNVCEEKKYNYRDLAAKEGLTSMLSVPMVVKDKAVGIINVYTKDPHEFTREEIDVLQMVANQAAVAIENT' A
#
# COMPACT_ATOMS: atom_id res chain seq x y z
N MET A 1 -0.40 -0.36 10.10
CA MET A 1 -1.07 0.07 8.84
C MET A 1 -2.58 -0.15 8.86
N ILE A 2 -3.11 -1.35 9.20
CA ILE A 2 -4.59 -1.56 9.29
C ILE A 2 -5.27 -0.58 10.28
N LYS A 3 -4.57 -0.20 11.36
CA LYS A 3 -5.11 0.71 12.38
C LYS A 3 -5.35 2.14 11.90
N THR A 4 -4.67 2.61 10.85
CA THR A 4 -4.70 4.04 10.47
C THR A 4 -5.73 4.38 9.38
N ARG A 5 -6.35 3.39 8.71
CA ARG A 5 -7.33 3.58 7.59
C ARG A 5 -6.94 4.67 6.59
N LYS A 6 -5.64 4.90 6.43
CA LYS A 6 -5.06 5.93 5.59
C LYS A 6 -3.97 5.32 4.75
N PRO A 7 -3.81 5.77 3.50
CA PRO A 7 -2.66 5.43 2.68
C PRO A 7 -1.34 5.69 3.41
N LEU A 8 -0.35 4.85 3.15
CA LEU A 8 1.03 5.05 3.56
C LEU A 8 1.93 4.92 2.35
N ALA A 9 2.59 6.02 1.98
CA ALA A 9 3.69 6.01 1.04
C ALA A 9 5.02 5.92 1.81
N VAL A 10 5.91 5.06 1.35
CA VAL A 10 7.27 4.89 1.87
C VAL A 10 8.23 5.05 0.71
N TYR A 11 9.10 6.05 0.78
CA TYR A 11 10.05 6.36 -0.30
C TYR A 11 11.14 5.30 -0.45
N ASN A 12 11.66 4.76 0.66
CA ASN A 12 12.64 3.68 0.63
C ASN A 12 12.32 2.65 1.72
N VAL A 13 11.76 1.51 1.33
CA VAL A 13 11.40 0.45 2.27
C VAL A 13 12.61 -0.22 2.89
N CYS A 14 13.76 -0.25 2.21
CA CYS A 14 15.02 -0.81 2.72
C CYS A 14 15.58 -0.01 3.90
N GLU A 15 15.25 1.28 3.99
CA GLU A 15 15.68 2.18 5.06
C GLU A 15 14.61 2.39 6.15
N GLU A 16 13.35 2.05 5.86
CA GLU A 16 12.25 2.21 6.81
C GLU A 16 12.29 1.17 7.94
N LYS A 17 12.62 1.63 9.16
CA LYS A 17 12.76 0.77 10.34
C LYS A 17 11.49 0.02 10.70
N LYS A 18 10.31 0.57 10.40
CA LYS A 18 9.01 -0.04 10.68
C LYS A 18 8.59 -1.05 9.60
N TYR A 19 9.36 -1.19 8.53
CA TYR A 19 9.13 -2.18 7.50
C TYR A 19 9.87 -3.49 7.86
N ASN A 20 9.10 -4.55 8.12
CA ASN A 20 9.64 -5.81 8.63
C ASN A 20 10.31 -6.68 7.55
N TYR A 21 10.13 -6.36 6.26
CA TYR A 21 10.56 -7.20 5.14
C TYR A 21 11.70 -6.58 4.33
N ARG A 22 12.54 -5.77 4.96
CA ARG A 22 13.64 -5.02 4.32
C ARG A 22 14.57 -5.91 3.49
N ASP A 23 15.02 -7.01 4.06
CA ASP A 23 15.97 -7.91 3.39
C ASP A 23 15.34 -8.56 2.15
N LEU A 24 14.04 -8.90 2.22
CA LEU A 24 13.30 -9.43 1.08
C LEU A 24 13.10 -8.35 0.01
N ALA A 25 12.71 -7.13 0.40
CA ALA A 25 12.56 -6.02 -0.54
C ALA A 25 13.89 -5.71 -1.27
N ALA A 26 15.00 -5.66 -0.54
CA ALA A 26 16.32 -5.46 -1.11
C ALA A 26 16.69 -6.59 -2.10
N LYS A 27 16.42 -7.85 -1.75
CA LYS A 27 16.67 -9.01 -2.61
C LYS A 27 15.84 -8.98 -3.90
N GLU A 28 14.59 -8.55 -3.82
CA GLU A 28 13.67 -8.47 -4.97
C GLU A 28 13.80 -7.14 -5.74
N GLY A 29 14.72 -6.26 -5.33
CA GLY A 29 14.93 -4.96 -5.97
C GLY A 29 13.74 -3.99 -5.81
N LEU A 30 13.02 -4.07 -4.70
CA LEU A 30 11.90 -3.20 -4.36
C LEU A 30 12.40 -2.02 -3.52
N THR A 31 12.04 -0.80 -3.93
CA THR A 31 12.54 0.44 -3.31
C THR A 31 11.43 1.25 -2.65
N SER A 32 10.45 1.75 -3.39
CA SER A 32 9.33 2.51 -2.79
C SER A 32 8.09 1.65 -2.69
N MET A 33 7.21 1.99 -1.76
CA MET A 33 5.95 1.29 -1.55
C MET A 33 4.83 2.28 -1.31
N LEU A 34 3.69 2.03 -1.95
CA LEU A 34 2.42 2.64 -1.58
C LEU A 34 1.48 1.55 -1.06
N SER A 35 1.04 1.73 0.18
CA SER A 35 0.10 0.84 0.87
C SER A 35 -1.23 1.56 1.04
N VAL A 36 -2.31 1.03 0.47
CA VAL A 36 -3.66 1.59 0.62
C VAL A 36 -4.59 0.58 1.30
N PRO A 37 -5.42 1.01 2.27
CA PRO A 37 -6.40 0.14 2.91
C PRO A 37 -7.56 -0.17 1.96
N MET A 38 -8.03 -1.41 2.00
CA MET A 38 -9.29 -1.82 1.38
C MET A 38 -10.40 -1.65 2.40
N VAL A 39 -11.30 -0.69 2.18
CA VAL A 39 -12.35 -0.32 3.14
C VAL A 39 -13.74 -0.46 2.50
N VAL A 40 -14.65 -1.15 3.18
CA VAL A 40 -16.06 -1.27 2.81
C VAL A 40 -16.93 -1.17 4.07
N LYS A 41 -18.03 -0.40 4.02
CA LYS A 41 -18.92 -0.16 5.17
C LYS A 41 -18.16 0.18 6.47
N ASP A 42 -17.20 1.09 6.37
CA ASP A 42 -16.32 1.51 7.47
C ASP A 42 -15.51 0.38 8.14
N LYS A 43 -15.28 -0.73 7.44
CA LYS A 43 -14.42 -1.83 7.90
C LYS A 43 -13.26 -2.00 6.94
N ALA A 44 -12.04 -2.03 7.49
CA ALA A 44 -10.86 -2.40 6.73
C ALA A 44 -10.86 -3.92 6.58
N VAL A 45 -11.01 -4.40 5.34
CA VAL A 45 -11.05 -5.83 5.01
C VAL A 45 -9.70 -6.35 4.52
N GLY A 46 -8.77 -5.46 4.18
CA GLY A 46 -7.46 -5.81 3.67
C GLY A 46 -6.58 -4.60 3.37
N ILE A 47 -5.46 -4.86 2.69
CA ILE A 47 -4.49 -3.85 2.22
C ILE A 47 -4.03 -4.25 0.82
N ILE A 48 -3.88 -3.27 -0.06
CA ILE A 48 -3.12 -3.40 -1.31
C ILE A 48 -1.78 -2.70 -1.14
N ASN A 49 -0.69 -3.39 -1.45
CA ASN A 49 0.64 -2.81 -1.53
C ASN A 49 1.09 -2.84 -2.98
N VAL A 50 1.56 -1.70 -3.48
CA VAL A 50 2.31 -1.61 -4.74
C VAL A 50 3.75 -1.21 -4.43
N TYR A 51 4.68 -1.70 -5.24
CA TYR A 51 6.11 -1.43 -5.09
C TYR A 51 6.68 -0.93 -6.41
N THR A 52 7.67 -0.06 -6.33
CA THR A 52 8.50 0.38 -7.46
C THR A 52 9.91 -0.17 -7.29
N LYS A 53 10.61 -0.34 -8.41
CA LYS A 53 12.03 -0.75 -8.40
C LYS A 53 12.96 0.41 -8.11
N ASP A 54 12.59 1.60 -8.59
CA ASP A 54 13.34 2.84 -8.39
C ASP A 54 12.67 3.70 -7.30
N PRO A 55 13.42 4.63 -6.66
CA PRO A 55 12.84 5.59 -5.74
C PRO A 55 11.72 6.41 -6.40
N HIS A 56 10.56 6.44 -5.77
CA HIS A 56 9.36 7.09 -6.26
C HIS A 56 8.63 7.82 -5.13
N GLU A 57 8.43 9.12 -5.31
CA GLU A 57 7.52 9.90 -4.48
C GLU A 57 6.12 9.85 -5.08
N PHE A 58 5.23 9.10 -4.43
CA PHE A 58 3.86 8.97 -4.92
C PHE A 58 3.12 10.33 -4.85
N THR A 59 2.60 10.74 -6.00
CA THR A 59 1.74 11.92 -6.12
C THR A 59 0.39 11.68 -5.46
N ARG A 60 -0.35 12.76 -5.19
CA ARG A 60 -1.71 12.63 -4.63
C ARG A 60 -2.63 11.88 -5.59
N GLU A 61 -2.51 12.17 -6.87
CA GLU A 61 -3.29 11.56 -7.94
C GLU A 61 -3.05 10.05 -8.01
N GLU A 62 -1.79 9.58 -7.91
CA GLU A 62 -1.47 8.14 -7.86
C GLU A 62 -2.05 7.46 -6.62
N ILE A 63 -1.97 8.13 -5.46
CA ILE A 63 -2.55 7.64 -4.21
C ILE A 63 -4.06 7.50 -4.34
N ASP A 64 -4.73 8.51 -4.89
CA ASP A 64 -6.18 8.53 -5.06
C ASP A 64 -6.65 7.45 -6.05
N VAL A 65 -5.95 7.28 -7.17
CA VAL A 65 -6.24 6.22 -8.14
C VAL A 65 -6.12 4.85 -7.48
N LEU A 66 -5.03 4.59 -6.76
CA LEU A 66 -4.86 3.28 -6.11
C LEU A 66 -5.89 3.07 -4.99
N GLN A 67 -6.26 4.12 -4.25
CA GLN A 67 -7.31 4.05 -3.24
C GLN A 67 -8.68 3.74 -3.87
N MET A 68 -9.00 4.30 -5.04
CA MET A 68 -10.22 3.96 -5.79
C MET A 68 -10.24 2.47 -6.17
N VAL A 69 -9.13 1.94 -6.67
CA VAL A 69 -8.99 0.50 -6.98
C VAL A 69 -9.18 -0.35 -5.73
N ALA A 70 -8.56 0.03 -4.61
CA ALA A 70 -8.69 -0.67 -3.33
C ALA A 70 -10.13 -0.69 -2.80
N ASN A 71 -10.88 0.40 -2.98
CA ASN A 71 -12.29 0.47 -2.60
C ASN A 71 -13.15 -0.50 -3.44
N GLN A 72 -12.91 -0.60 -4.75
CA GLN A 72 -13.62 -1.56 -5.61
C GLN A 72 -13.28 -3.00 -5.24
N ALA A 73 -12.00 -3.30 -5.02
CA ALA A 73 -11.57 -4.62 -4.58
C ALA A 73 -12.17 -5.02 -3.22
N ALA A 74 -12.35 -4.07 -2.29
CA ALA A 74 -12.98 -4.31 -1.00
C ALA A 74 -14.42 -4.81 -1.14
N VAL A 75 -15.20 -4.19 -2.04
CA VAL A 75 -16.58 -4.60 -2.34
C VAL A 75 -16.62 -5.98 -2.97
N ALA A 76 -15.71 -6.29 -3.90
CA ALA A 76 -15.65 -7.60 -4.54
C ALA A 76 -15.36 -8.73 -3.54
N ILE A 77 -14.41 -8.50 -2.61
CA ILE A 77 -14.08 -9.49 -1.56
C ILE A 77 -15.22 -9.67 -0.55
N GLU A 78 -15.93 -8.60 -0.17
CA GLU A 78 -17.06 -8.71 0.78
C GLU A 78 -18.22 -9.56 0.24
N ASN A 79 -18.41 -9.60 -1.08
CA ASN A 79 -19.52 -10.28 -1.74
C ASN A 79 -19.22 -11.74 -2.15
N THR A 80 -18.16 -12.36 -1.61
CA THR A 80 -17.86 -13.79 -1.77
C THR A 80 -18.31 -14.56 -0.54
#